data_AF-A0AAV8XG78-F1
#
_entry.id   AF-A0AAV8XG78-F1
#
_cell.length_a   1.000
_cell.length_b   1.000
_cell.length_c   1.000
_cell.angle_alpha   90.00
_cell.angle_beta   90.00
_cell.angle_gamma   90.00
#
_symmetry.space_group_name_H-M   'P 1'
#
loop_
_entity.id
_entity.type
_entity.pdbx_description
1 polymer ?
#
loop_
_entity_poly.entity_id
_entity_poly.type
_entity_poly.pdbx_seq_one_letter_code
_entity_poly.pdbx_strand_id
1 'polypeptide(L)'
;MGHVRKVPSKKQAVVDDDTKLNLLLALEENPITPALQLARDSNLNHKTVLKTLNYEKKHPYKMQAVQELLEDNPDRRVEFCDLLMTCIDQNQLSLEWIVFSDEAKSPKLSLLG
;
A
#
# COMPACT_ATOMS: atom_id res chain seq x y z
N MET A 1 3.22 -45.17 8.81
CA MET A 1 4.48 -44.38 8.79
C MET A 1 4.46 -43.47 7.57
N GLY A 2 3.92 -42.25 7.71
CA GLY A 2 3.79 -41.30 6.61
C GLY A 2 5.12 -40.61 6.32
N HIS A 3 5.62 -40.73 5.09
CA HIS A 3 6.79 -39.99 4.61
C HIS A 3 6.42 -38.51 4.48
N VAL A 4 6.86 -37.67 5.42
CA VAL A 4 6.78 -36.22 5.26
C VAL A 4 7.76 -35.82 4.16
N ARG A 5 7.23 -35.50 2.98
CA ARG A 5 8.02 -34.91 1.90
C ARG A 5 8.53 -33.56 2.39
N LYS A 6 9.85 -33.44 2.62
CA LYS A 6 10.47 -32.13 2.85
C LYS A 6 10.24 -31.28 1.60
N VAL A 7 9.46 -30.21 1.74
CA VAL A 7 9.31 -29.21 0.69
C VAL A 7 10.71 -28.64 0.44
N PRO A 8 11.21 -28.60 -0.80
CA PRO A 8 12.54 -28.06 -1.07
C PRO A 8 12.57 -26.62 -0.58
N SER A 9 13.52 -26.34 0.32
CA SER A 9 13.89 -24.97 0.72
C SER A 9 14.06 -24.14 -0.54
N LYS A 10 13.32 -23.02 -0.64
CA LYS A 10 13.44 -22.09 -1.76
C LYS A 10 14.90 -21.64 -1.82
N LYS A 11 15.65 -22.13 -2.82
CA LYS A 11 17.02 -21.70 -3.07
C LYS A 11 16.98 -20.17 -3.22
N GLN A 12 17.67 -19.50 -2.29
CA GLN A 12 17.89 -18.05 -2.31
C GLN A 12 18.37 -17.69 -3.72
N ALA A 13 17.78 -16.66 -4.33
CA ALA A 13 18.37 -16.11 -5.54
C ALA A 13 19.80 -15.70 -5.16
N VAL A 14 20.81 -16.21 -5.88
CA VAL A 14 22.20 -15.80 -5.67
C VAL A 14 22.31 -14.39 -6.23
N VAL A 15 21.84 -13.43 -5.45
CA VAL A 15 21.97 -12.00 -5.65
C VAL A 15 22.81 -11.55 -4.47
N ASP A 16 23.88 -10.85 -4.78
CA ASP A 16 24.75 -10.24 -3.78
C ASP A 16 23.93 -9.33 -2.85
N ASP A 17 24.29 -9.31 -1.57
CA ASP A 17 23.48 -8.67 -0.53
C ASP A 17 23.39 -7.15 -0.72
N ASP A 18 24.45 -6.50 -1.22
CA ASP A 18 24.43 -5.07 -1.54
C ASP A 18 23.49 -4.80 -2.73
N THR A 19 23.57 -5.65 -3.75
CA THR A 19 22.69 -5.56 -4.92
C THR A 19 21.22 -5.74 -4.55
N LYS A 20 20.94 -6.67 -3.63
CA LYS A 20 19.61 -6.90 -3.07
C LYS A 20 19.14 -5.71 -2.24
N LEU A 21 19.99 -5.14 -1.39
CA LEU A 21 19.67 -3.98 -0.57
C LEU A 21 19.29 -2.79 -1.44
N ASN A 22 20.10 -2.48 -2.46
CA ASN A 22 19.84 -1.40 -3.40
C ASN A 22 18.50 -1.57 -4.14
N LEU A 23 18.17 -2.80 -4.55
CA LEU A 23 16.89 -3.11 -5.18
C LEU A 23 15.69 -2.86 -4.25
N LEU A 24 15.81 -3.21 -2.97
CA LEU A 24 14.73 -2.99 -2.00
C LEU A 24 14.58 -1.51 -1.64
N LEU A 25 15.68 -0.77 -1.52
CA LEU A 25 15.66 0.68 -1.30
C LEU A 25 14.98 1.40 -2.47
N ALA A 26 15.34 1.06 -3.71
CA ALA A 26 14.73 1.65 -4.90
C ALA A 26 13.20 1.39 -4.97
N LEU A 27 12.76 0.21 -4.54
CA LEU A 27 11.33 -0.09 -4.44
C LEU A 27 10.64 0.68 -3.29
N GLU A 28 11.32 0.90 -2.17
CA GLU A 28 10.76 1.66 -1.04
C GLU A 28 10.62 3.15 -1.38
N GLU A 29 11.61 3.73 -2.08
CA GLU A 29 11.55 5.11 -2.56
C GLU A 29 10.40 5.33 -3.56
N ASN A 30 10.18 4.37 -4.45
CA ASN A 30 9.12 4.44 -5.46
C ASN A 30 8.37 3.09 -5.57
N PRO A 31 7.33 2.86 -4.75
CA PRO A 31 6.65 1.57 -4.65
C PRO A 31 5.85 1.13 -5.90
N ILE A 32 5.65 2.06 -6.83
CA ILE A 32 4.96 1.83 -8.10
C ILE A 32 5.92 1.48 -9.25
N THR A 33 7.23 1.44 -8.99
CA THR A 33 8.23 1.13 -10.02
C THR A 33 8.01 -0.28 -10.58
N PRO A 34 7.86 -0.43 -11.91
CA PRO A 34 7.70 -1.75 -12.51
C PRO A 34 8.91 -2.64 -12.24
N ALA A 35 8.67 -3.93 -11.95
CA ALA A 35 9.76 -4.90 -11.74
C ALA A 35 10.73 -4.99 -12.94
N LEU A 36 10.26 -4.70 -14.16
CA LEU A 36 11.10 -4.63 -15.36
C LEU A 36 12.08 -3.45 -15.32
N GLN A 37 11.67 -2.33 -14.75
CA GLN A 37 12.54 -1.15 -14.59
C GLN A 37 13.57 -1.43 -13.50
N LEU A 38 13.16 -1.95 -12.34
CA LEU A 38 14.09 -2.40 -11.28
C LEU A 38 15.14 -3.40 -11.80
N ALA A 39 14.75 -4.31 -12.70
CA ALA A 39 15.67 -5.26 -13.32
C ALA A 39 16.74 -4.57 -14.19
N ARG A 40 16.37 -3.53 -14.95
CA ARG A 40 17.31 -2.75 -15.75
C ARG A 40 18.26 -1.96 -14.86
N ASP A 41 17.72 -1.31 -13.84
CA ASP A 41 18.48 -0.41 -12.96
C ASP A 41 19.48 -1.19 -12.08
N SER A 42 19.11 -2.39 -11.63
CA SER A 42 19.99 -3.27 -10.86
C SER A 42 20.84 -4.22 -11.72
N ASN A 43 20.76 -4.12 -13.06
CA ASN A 43 21.42 -5.05 -14.00
C ASN A 43 21.13 -6.55 -13.69
N LEU A 44 19.90 -6.85 -13.27
CA LEU A 44 19.44 -8.20 -12.93
C LEU A 44 18.47 -8.70 -14.00
N ASN A 45 18.33 -10.01 -14.12
CA ASN A 45 17.23 -10.59 -14.89
C ASN A 45 15.90 -10.29 -14.18
N HIS A 46 14.88 -9.90 -14.94
CA HIS A 46 13.50 -9.70 -14.46
C HIS A 46 12.97 -10.85 -13.59
N LYS A 47 13.25 -12.11 -13.98
CA LYS A 47 12.86 -13.29 -13.18
C LYS A 47 13.55 -13.33 -11.81
N THR A 48 14.78 -12.86 -11.72
CA THR A 48 15.55 -12.79 -10.48
C THR A 48 14.96 -11.72 -9.57
N VAL A 49 14.68 -10.52 -10.09
CA VAL A 49 13.98 -9.44 -9.37
C VAL A 49 12.67 -9.93 -8.79
N LEU A 50 11.79 -10.54 -9.61
CA LEU A 50 10.52 -11.06 -9.12
C LEU A 50 10.68 -12.12 -8.02
N LYS A 51 11.70 -12.98 -8.09
CA LYS A 51 11.99 -13.97 -7.05
C LYS A 51 12.44 -13.29 -5.76
N THR A 52 13.34 -12.31 -5.86
CA THR A 52 13.83 -11.54 -4.71
C THR A 52 12.67 -10.79 -4.03
N LEU A 53 11.84 -10.08 -4.78
CA LEU A 53 10.67 -9.38 -4.25
C LEU A 53 9.68 -10.33 -3.56
N ASN A 54 9.39 -11.49 -4.18
CA ASN A 54 8.52 -12.50 -3.57
C ASN A 54 9.11 -13.12 -2.30
N TYR A 55 10.44 -13.28 -2.23
CA TYR A 55 11.11 -13.78 -1.03
C TYR A 55 11.04 -12.76 0.10
N GLU A 56 11.23 -11.48 -0.21
CA GLU A 56 11.14 -10.35 0.71
C GLU A 56 9.69 -9.91 1.00
N LYS A 57 8.70 -10.63 0.48
CA LYS A 57 7.25 -10.33 0.62
C LYS A 57 6.88 -8.92 0.16
N LYS A 58 7.65 -8.36 -0.78
CA LYS A 58 7.36 -7.09 -1.42
C LYS A 58 6.47 -7.36 -2.64
N HIS A 59 5.23 -6.92 -2.56
CA HIS A 59 4.27 -7.02 -3.65
C HIS A 59 4.16 -5.65 -4.33
N PRO A 60 4.20 -5.57 -5.68
CA PRO A 60 3.96 -4.31 -6.38
C PRO A 60 2.63 -3.71 -5.90
N TYR A 61 2.67 -2.44 -5.47
CA TYR A 61 1.47 -1.76 -4.99
C TYR A 61 0.51 -1.54 -6.16
N LYS A 62 -0.77 -1.83 -5.93
CA LYS A 62 -1.82 -1.42 -6.88
C LYS A 62 -1.96 0.10 -6.77
N MET A 63 -1.91 0.80 -7.90
CA MET A 63 -2.18 2.24 -7.93
C MET A 63 -3.57 2.48 -7.32
N GLN A 64 -3.62 3.23 -6.23
CA GLN A 64 -4.86 3.66 -5.62
C GLN A 64 -5.11 5.10 -6.05
N ALA A 65 -6.20 5.32 -6.79
CA ALA A 65 -6.66 6.68 -7.06
C ALA A 65 -7.19 7.27 -5.75
N VAL A 66 -6.43 8.18 -5.15
CA VAL A 66 -6.82 8.95 -3.98
C VAL A 66 -7.02 10.40 -4.39
N GLN A 67 -7.89 11.12 -3.68
CA GLN A 67 -8.06 12.56 -3.89
C GLN A 67 -6.79 13.28 -3.45
N GLU A 68 -6.26 14.15 -4.31
CA GLU A 68 -5.17 15.05 -3.94
C GLU A 68 -5.63 16.00 -2.84
N LEU A 69 -4.83 16.11 -1.77
CA LEU A 69 -5.10 17.02 -0.68
C LEU A 69 -4.45 18.37 -0.98
N LEU A 70 -5.19 19.48 -0.79
CA LEU A 70 -4.55 20.81 -0.76
C LEU A 70 -3.55 20.87 0.41
N GLU A 71 -2.56 21.75 0.32
CA GLU A 71 -1.43 21.88 1.25
C GLU A 71 -1.81 21.85 2.73
N ASP A 72 -2.86 22.57 3.14
CA ASP A 72 -3.32 22.63 4.54
C ASP A 72 -4.23 21.45 4.99
N ASN A 73 -4.76 20.67 4.04
CA ASN A 73 -5.75 19.63 4.38
C ASN A 73 -5.22 18.48 5.24
N PRO A 74 -3.97 17.99 5.09
CA PRO A 74 -3.42 16.96 5.95
C PRO A 74 -3.52 17.37 7.43
N ASP A 75 -3.03 18.57 7.76
CA ASP A 75 -3.01 19.06 9.14
C ASP A 75 -4.44 19.24 9.68
N ARG A 76 -5.34 19.87 8.92
CA ARG A 76 -6.74 20.03 9.32
C ARG A 76 -7.46 18.70 9.56
N ARG A 77 -7.15 17.67 8.76
CA ARG A 77 -7.73 16.33 8.93
C ARG A 77 -7.21 15.66 10.19
N VAL A 78 -5.92 15.82 10.50
CA VAL A 78 -5.31 15.31 11.74
C VAL A 78 -5.91 16.02 12.96
N GLU A 79 -5.96 17.35 12.94
CA GLU A 79 -6.56 18.15 14.01
C GLU A 79 -8.02 17.76 14.28
N PHE A 80 -8.81 17.57 13.21
CA PHE A 80 -10.19 17.09 13.34
C PHE A 80 -10.27 15.72 14.02
N CYS A 81 -9.42 14.77 13.61
CA CYS A 81 -9.36 13.45 14.22
C CYS A 81 -8.96 13.53 15.70
N ASP A 82 -7.93 14.31 16.04
CA ASP A 82 -7.45 14.46 17.41
C ASP A 82 -8.50 15.10 18.33
N LEU A 83 -9.23 16.10 17.82
CA LEU A 83 -10.37 16.70 18.52
C LEU A 83 -11.49 15.68 18.75
N LEU A 84 -11.87 14.92 17.72
CA LEU A 84 -12.91 13.90 17.85
C LEU A 84 -12.53 12.83 18.87
N MET A 85 -11.28 12.35 18.82
CA MET A 85 -10.74 11.37 19.78
C MET A 85 -10.78 11.93 21.21
N THR A 86 -10.36 13.18 21.40
CA THR A 86 -10.40 13.85 22.70
C THR A 86 -11.83 13.95 23.25
N CYS A 87 -12.81 14.31 22.41
CA CYS A 87 -14.20 14.40 22.83
C CYS A 87 -14.78 13.03 23.22
N ILE A 88 -14.36 11.95 22.55
CA ILE A 88 -14.75 10.59 22.91
C ILE A 88 -14.14 10.20 24.26
N ASP A 89 -12.84 10.42 24.45
CA ASP A 89 -12.13 10.09 25.69
C ASP A 89 -12.66 10.87 26.90
N GLN A 90 -13.11 12.11 26.69
CA GLN A 90 -13.71 12.96 27.71
C GLN A 90 -15.21 12.69 27.92
N ASN A 91 -15.78 11.65 27.30
CA ASN A 91 -17.20 11.31 27.35
C ASN A 91 -18.14 12.45 26.89
N GLN A 92 -17.64 13.38 26.08
CA GLN A 92 -18.41 14.51 25.53
C GLN A 92 -19.16 14.11 24.24
N LEU A 93 -18.71 13.05 23.58
CA LEU A 93 -19.29 12.53 22.34
C LEU A 93 -19.36 11.00 22.41
N SER A 94 -20.55 10.45 22.20
CA SER A 94 -20.72 9.01 21.94
C SER A 94 -20.87 8.76 20.45
N LEU A 95 -20.19 7.73 19.93
CA LEU A 95 -20.34 7.30 18.54
C LEU A 95 -21.78 6.89 18.21
N GLU A 96 -22.56 6.45 19.20
CA GLU A 96 -23.97 6.07 19.04
C GLU A 96 -24.87 7.27 18.71
N TRP A 97 -24.41 8.49 18.97
CA TRP A 97 -25.17 9.71 18.68
C TRP A 97 -24.90 10.27 17.28
N ILE A 98 -23.95 9.69 16.55
CA ILE A 98 -23.52 10.20 15.25
C ILE A 98 -24.32 9.51 14.15
N VAL A 99 -25.02 10.30 13.34
CA VAL A 99 -25.71 9.84 12.12
C VAL A 99 -25.03 10.48 10.90
N PHE A 100 -24.47 9.65 10.02
CA PHE A 100 -23.85 10.09 8.78
C PHE A 100 -24.86 10.10 7.62
N SER A 101 -24.78 11.12 6.78
CA SER A 101 -25.56 11.26 5.54
C SER A 101 -24.64 11.79 4.44
N ASP A 102 -24.81 11.32 3.21
CA ASP A 102 -24.10 11.80 2.02
C ASP A 102 -25.06 11.90 0.83
N GLU A 103 -24.89 12.93 0.01
CA GLU A 103 -25.70 13.16 -1.18
C GLU A 103 -25.00 12.56 -2.41
N ALA A 104 -25.43 11.38 -2.82
CA ALA A 104 -24.93 10.76 -4.05
C ALA A 104 -25.85 11.07 -5.24
N LYS A 105 -25.26 11.50 -6.37
CA LYS A 105 -26.00 11.62 -7.63
C LYS A 105 -26.31 10.22 -8.18
N SER A 106 -27.60 9.90 -8.34
CA SER A 106 -28.00 8.69 -9.06
C SER A 106 -27.98 8.95 -10.58
N PRO A 107 -27.42 8.03 -11.40
CA PRO A 107 -27.26 8.25 -12.85
C PRO A 107 -28.58 8.21 -13.65
N LYS A 108 -29.75 7.98 -13.03
CA LYS A 108 -31.02 7.79 -13.74
C LYS A 108 -31.86 9.06 -13.90
N LEU A 109 -31.45 10.20 -13.36
CA LEU A 109 -32.21 11.45 -13.42
C LEU A 109 -31.64 12.50 -14.40
N SER A 110 -30.49 12.24 -15.04
CA SER A 110 -29.88 13.16 -16.02
C SER A 110 -30.34 12.95 -17.48
N LEU A 111 -31.33 12.09 -17.73
CA LEU A 111 -31.86 11.78 -19.07
C LEU A 111 -33.31 12.24 -19.29
N LEU A 112 -33.86 13.08 -18.41
CA LEU A 112 -35.22 13.62 -18.51
C LEU A 112 -35.28 15.16 -18.63
N GLY A 113 -34.19 15.76 -19.12
CA GLY A 113 -34.11 17.18 -19.47
C GLY A 113 -33.90 17.38 -20.96
#